data_AF-A0A0S8AYA5-F1
#
_entry.id   AF-A0A0S8AYA5-F1
#
_cell.length_a   1.000
_cell.length_b   1.000
_cell.length_c   1.000
_cell.angle_alpha   90.00
_cell.angle_beta   90.00
_cell.angle_gamma   90.00
#
_symmetry.space_group_name_H-M   'P 1'
#
loop_
_entity.id
_entity.type
_entity.pdbx_description
1 polymer ?
#
loop_
_entity_poly.entity_id
_entity_poly.type
_entity_poly.pdbx_seq_one_letter_code
_entity_poly.pdbx_strand_id
1 'polypeptide(L)'
;ALQLALSPTVPLILDLEFGMAIADLDLGGLALSSAHVKTGGSESRIVFSAPNRVACDRLEIAVGAAKLLVAQLGNARCRHIEFTGGVGGMVLDFTGSWSQNSHTSADVTVGLGSLTLRLPSDVGISIEMTKFLASFEEQGFEKSGSRLVSTNYDRAPAKLDIELHAVLGDVNVEWVSGG
;
A
#
# COMPACT_ATOMS: atom_id res chain seq x y z
N ALA A 1 24.86 -5.30 -7.89
CA ALA A 1 23.75 -5.31 -6.91
C ALA A 1 24.28 -4.74 -5.60
N LEU A 2 23.57 -3.78 -4.99
CA LEU A 2 23.85 -3.31 -3.64
C LEU A 2 23.05 -4.19 -2.66
N GLN A 3 23.67 -4.63 -1.57
CA GLN A 3 23.01 -5.39 -0.52
C GLN A 3 23.20 -4.67 0.81
N LEU A 4 22.10 -4.27 1.44
CA LEU A 4 22.08 -3.59 2.73
C LEU A 4 21.29 -4.45 3.72
N ALA A 5 21.84 -4.68 4.91
CA ALA A 5 21.17 -5.40 5.99
C ALA A 5 21.05 -4.48 7.21
N LEU A 6 19.84 -4.37 7.76
CA LEU A 6 19.52 -3.49 8.89
C LEU A 6 19.21 -4.32 10.14
N SER A 7 19.52 -3.78 11.32
CA SER A 7 19.21 -4.45 12.58
C SER A 7 17.70 -4.50 12.83
N PRO A 8 17.11 -5.66 13.15
CA PRO A 8 15.67 -5.76 13.39
C PRO A 8 15.26 -5.42 14.83
N THR A 9 16.20 -5.06 15.71
CA THR A 9 15.91 -4.91 17.16
C THR A 9 15.81 -3.48 17.65
N VAL A 10 16.38 -2.53 16.92
CA VAL A 10 16.36 -1.11 17.29
C VAL A 10 15.33 -0.41 16.41
N PRO A 11 14.41 0.41 16.96
CA PRO A 11 13.48 1.19 16.15
C PRO A 11 14.19 2.02 15.07
N LEU A 12 13.71 1.95 13.84
CA LEU A 12 14.32 2.57 12.66
C LEU A 12 13.38 3.60 12.04
N ILE A 13 13.94 4.77 11.74
CA ILE A 13 13.40 5.71 10.75
C ILE A 13 14.22 5.50 9.48
N LEU A 14 13.59 4.98 8.44
CA LEU A 14 14.24 4.63 7.19
C LEU A 14 13.94 5.68 6.12
N ASP A 15 14.98 6.21 5.47
CA ASP A 15 14.85 7.09 4.30
C ASP A 15 15.73 6.53 3.17
N LEU A 16 15.11 6.20 2.04
CA LEU A 16 15.76 5.61 0.88
C LEU A 16 15.38 6.41 -0.37
N GLU A 17 16.37 7.03 -1.00
CA GLU A 17 16.21 7.69 -2.29
C GLU A 17 17.17 7.11 -3.32
N PHE A 18 16.63 6.68 -4.47
CA PHE A 18 17.42 6.18 -5.59
C PHE A 18 16.79 6.60 -6.92
N GLY A 19 17.64 6.85 -7.93
CA GLY A 19 17.20 7.30 -9.25
C GLY A 19 16.65 6.16 -10.13
N MET A 20 17.14 6.07 -11.36
CA MET A 20 16.80 4.95 -12.26
C MET A 20 17.61 3.71 -11.89
N ALA A 21 17.00 2.81 -11.13
CA ALA A 21 17.55 1.50 -10.81
C ALA A 21 16.41 0.47 -10.69
N ILE A 22 16.77 -0.81 -10.80
CA ILE A 22 15.92 -1.90 -10.32
C ILE A 22 16.19 -2.05 -8.83
N ALA A 23 15.13 -2.04 -8.03
CA ALA A 23 15.23 -2.24 -6.58
C ALA A 23 14.37 -3.43 -6.15
N ASP A 24 14.94 -4.27 -5.31
CA ASP A 24 14.25 -5.34 -4.60
C ASP A 24 14.53 -5.15 -3.11
N LEU A 25 13.51 -4.72 -2.38
CA LEU A 25 13.59 -4.34 -0.97
C LEU A 25 12.69 -5.27 -0.16
N ASP A 26 13.27 -6.00 0.79
CA ASP A 26 12.50 -6.67 1.84
C ASP A 26 12.62 -5.86 3.14
N LEU A 27 11.52 -5.23 3.53
CA LEU A 27 11.37 -4.43 4.73
C LEU A 27 10.63 -5.20 5.85
N GLY A 28 10.33 -6.48 5.62
CA GLY A 28 9.66 -7.36 6.57
C GLY A 28 10.49 -7.65 7.81
N GLY A 29 9.81 -7.79 8.95
CA GLY A 29 10.43 -8.21 10.21
C GLY A 29 11.44 -7.22 10.80
N LEU A 30 11.57 -6.03 10.24
CA LEU A 30 12.30 -4.91 10.82
C LEU A 30 11.52 -4.30 12.01
N ALA A 31 12.11 -3.30 12.67
CA ALA A 31 11.47 -2.48 13.68
C ALA A 31 11.26 -1.05 13.15
N LEU A 32 10.47 -0.89 12.09
CA LEU A 32 10.24 0.41 11.45
C LEU A 32 9.24 1.25 12.26
N SER A 33 9.65 2.41 12.74
CA SER A 33 8.73 3.43 13.26
C SER A 33 8.24 4.36 12.15
N SER A 34 9.06 4.58 11.12
CA SER A 34 8.70 5.30 9.89
C SER A 34 9.57 4.85 8.73
N ALA A 35 9.03 4.90 7.50
CA ALA A 35 9.79 4.64 6.29
C ALA A 35 9.37 5.59 5.16
N HIS A 36 10.35 6.18 4.47
CA HIS A 36 10.18 6.96 3.25
C HIS A 36 11.03 6.31 2.14
N VAL A 37 10.39 5.94 1.04
CA VAL A 37 11.05 5.31 -0.11
C VAL A 37 10.70 6.08 -1.37
N LYS A 38 11.70 6.71 -1.98
CA LYS A 38 11.55 7.46 -3.22
C LYS A 38 12.40 6.84 -4.32
N THR A 39 11.76 6.54 -5.45
CA THR A 39 12.43 5.97 -6.60
C THR A 39 12.01 6.57 -7.93
N GLY A 40 12.98 6.83 -8.80
CA GLY A 40 12.71 7.13 -10.21
C GLY A 40 12.56 5.88 -11.08
N GLY A 41 12.75 4.69 -10.50
CA GLY A 41 13.16 3.43 -11.13
C GLY A 41 12.33 2.92 -12.32
N SER A 42 12.90 2.01 -13.11
CA SER A 42 12.20 1.35 -14.22
C SER A 42 11.28 0.21 -13.74
N GLU A 43 11.74 -0.53 -12.73
CA GLU A 43 11.00 -1.61 -12.07
C GLU A 43 11.42 -1.70 -10.60
N SER A 44 10.49 -1.84 -9.67
CA SER A 44 10.81 -1.98 -8.25
C SER A 44 9.85 -2.93 -7.54
N ARG A 45 10.39 -3.64 -6.55
CA ARG A 45 9.65 -4.52 -5.66
C ARG A 45 9.97 -4.15 -4.22
N ILE A 46 8.94 -3.90 -3.42
CA ILE A 46 9.04 -3.64 -1.98
C ILE A 46 8.15 -4.66 -1.30
N VAL A 47 8.69 -5.47 -0.38
CA VAL A 47 7.95 -6.53 0.31
C VAL A 47 8.05 -6.31 1.80
N PHE A 48 6.95 -6.47 2.52
CA PHE A 48 6.94 -6.60 3.98
C PHE A 48 6.78 -8.09 4.32
N SER A 49 7.83 -8.89 4.16
CA SER A 49 7.74 -10.37 4.20
C SER A 49 7.31 -10.96 5.55
N ALA A 50 7.49 -10.20 6.63
CA ALA A 50 7.09 -10.56 7.99
C ALA A 50 6.56 -9.32 8.75
N PRO A 51 5.71 -9.49 9.77
CA PRO A 51 5.15 -8.38 10.53
C PRO A 51 6.24 -7.50 11.15
N ASN A 52 6.07 -6.18 11.03
CA ASN A 52 6.89 -5.17 11.65
C ASN A 52 6.84 -5.34 13.19
N ARG A 53 8.02 -5.25 13.82
CA ARG A 53 8.20 -5.60 15.23
C ARG A 53 7.74 -4.50 16.19
N VAL A 54 7.60 -3.29 15.70
CA VAL A 54 7.14 -2.12 16.46
C VAL A 54 5.93 -1.50 15.78
N ALA A 55 5.25 -0.58 16.47
CA ALA A 55 4.24 0.25 15.84
C ALA A 55 4.92 1.18 14.81
N CYS A 56 4.41 1.20 13.59
CA CYS A 56 4.81 2.15 12.58
C CYS A 56 3.81 3.31 12.54
N ASP A 57 4.32 4.53 12.49
CA ASP A 57 3.49 5.72 12.39
C ASP A 57 3.14 6.01 10.94
N ARG A 58 4.14 5.99 10.06
CA ARG A 58 3.96 6.35 8.66
C ARG A 58 4.86 5.56 7.71
N LEU A 59 4.29 5.20 6.56
CA LEU A 59 5.01 4.69 5.40
C LEU A 59 4.71 5.61 4.21
N GLU A 60 5.73 6.18 3.59
CA GLU A 60 5.61 7.01 2.38
C GLU A 60 6.39 6.34 1.24
N ILE A 61 5.73 6.10 0.10
CA ILE A 61 6.36 5.51 -1.09
C ILE A 61 6.04 6.39 -2.30
N ALA A 62 7.08 6.92 -2.94
CA ALA A 62 6.97 7.74 -4.14
C ALA A 62 7.72 7.10 -5.31
N VAL A 63 7.03 6.87 -6.42
CA VAL A 63 7.61 6.33 -7.65
C VAL A 63 7.33 7.25 -8.84
N GLY A 64 8.38 7.61 -9.57
CA GLY A 64 8.31 8.48 -10.75
C GLY A 64 7.61 7.82 -11.95
N ALA A 65 8.32 6.96 -12.67
CA ALA A 65 7.78 6.29 -13.86
C ALA A 65 8.29 4.85 -13.96
N ALA A 66 7.45 3.87 -13.60
CA ALA A 66 7.91 2.50 -13.38
C ALA A 66 6.80 1.44 -13.44
N LYS A 67 7.23 0.17 -13.44
CA LYS A 67 6.46 -0.89 -12.79
C LYS A 67 6.83 -0.97 -11.31
N LEU A 68 5.84 -0.99 -10.42
CA LEU A 68 6.06 -1.16 -8.99
C LEU A 68 5.14 -2.22 -8.42
N LEU A 69 5.71 -3.08 -7.57
CA LEU A 69 4.95 -3.92 -6.66
C LEU A 69 5.31 -3.58 -5.23
N VAL A 70 4.31 -3.23 -4.43
CA VAL A 70 4.42 -3.16 -2.97
C VAL A 70 3.58 -4.28 -2.38
N ALA A 71 4.23 -5.25 -1.74
CA ALA A 71 3.62 -6.50 -1.31
C ALA A 71 3.46 -6.60 0.21
N GLN A 72 2.32 -7.16 0.61
CA GLN A 72 1.98 -7.51 2.00
C GLN A 72 1.98 -6.31 2.97
N LEU A 73 1.44 -5.16 2.55
CA LEU A 73 1.41 -3.93 3.33
C LEU A 73 0.79 -4.07 4.73
N GLY A 74 -0.10 -5.04 4.96
CA GLY A 74 -0.63 -5.33 6.30
C GLY A 74 0.47 -5.68 7.31
N ASN A 75 1.58 -6.26 6.86
CA ASN A 75 2.75 -6.54 7.70
C ASN A 75 3.52 -5.28 8.11
N ALA A 76 3.37 -4.14 7.42
CA ALA A 76 4.05 -2.90 7.81
C ALA A 76 3.56 -2.34 9.15
N ARG A 77 2.30 -2.62 9.51
CA ARG A 77 1.62 -2.15 10.74
C ARG A 77 1.71 -0.64 10.93
N CYS A 78 1.65 0.09 9.81
CA CYS A 78 1.67 1.56 9.81
C CYS A 78 0.26 2.13 10.01
N ARG A 79 0.16 3.21 10.79
CA ARG A 79 -1.10 3.93 10.99
C ARG A 79 -1.52 4.72 9.75
N HIS A 80 -0.53 5.26 9.03
CA HIS A 80 -0.73 6.02 7.80
C HIS A 80 0.18 5.48 6.69
N ILE A 81 -0.39 5.24 5.52
CA ILE A 81 0.34 4.81 4.32
C ILE A 81 0.10 5.85 3.24
N GLU A 82 1.14 6.43 2.67
CA GLU A 82 1.05 7.34 1.54
C GLU A 82 1.75 6.71 0.35
N PHE A 83 1.05 6.67 -0.78
CA PHE A 83 1.56 6.19 -2.04
C PHE A 83 1.37 7.24 -3.12
N THR A 84 2.46 7.63 -3.79
CA THR A 84 2.42 8.48 -4.98
C THR A 84 3.08 7.78 -6.16
N GLY A 85 2.31 7.48 -7.21
CA GLY A 85 2.80 6.94 -8.47
C GLY A 85 2.61 7.92 -9.62
N GLY A 86 3.69 8.26 -10.34
CA GLY A 86 3.61 9.15 -11.49
C GLY A 86 3.04 8.46 -12.74
N VAL A 87 3.85 7.62 -13.39
CA VAL A 87 3.47 6.95 -14.65
C VAL A 87 3.79 5.45 -14.61
N GLY A 88 2.89 4.58 -15.07
CA GLY A 88 3.18 3.17 -15.30
C GLY A 88 2.20 2.21 -14.64
N GLY A 89 2.69 1.05 -14.20
CA GLY A 89 1.86 -0.02 -13.65
C GLY A 89 2.21 -0.27 -12.19
N MET A 90 1.22 -0.15 -11.31
CA MET A 90 1.40 -0.27 -9.86
C MET A 90 0.50 -1.35 -9.30
N VAL A 91 1.07 -2.19 -8.43
CA VAL A 91 0.32 -3.13 -7.61
C VAL A 91 0.58 -2.80 -6.15
N LEU A 92 -0.49 -2.45 -5.43
CA LEU A 92 -0.47 -2.28 -3.99
C LEU A 92 -1.23 -3.45 -3.37
N ASP A 93 -0.48 -4.34 -2.73
CA ASP A 93 -1.02 -5.51 -2.07
C ASP A 93 -1.12 -5.26 -0.57
N PHE A 94 -2.36 -5.01 -0.14
CA PHE A 94 -2.76 -4.75 1.24
C PHE A 94 -2.94 -6.03 2.07
N THR A 95 -2.63 -7.21 1.53
CA THR A 95 -2.62 -8.45 2.33
C THR A 95 -1.51 -8.43 3.40
N GLY A 96 -1.41 -9.49 4.20
CA GLY A 96 -0.49 -9.60 5.33
C GLY A 96 -1.22 -9.58 6.66
N SER A 97 -0.46 -9.48 7.75
CA SER A 97 -0.97 -9.67 9.11
C SER A 97 -1.40 -8.35 9.74
N TRP A 98 -2.67 -8.00 9.56
CA TRP A 98 -3.31 -6.87 10.21
C TRP A 98 -3.46 -7.09 11.72
N SER A 99 -3.19 -6.05 12.52
CA SER A 99 -3.35 -6.15 13.97
C SER A 99 -4.83 -6.05 14.35
N GLN A 100 -5.28 -6.85 15.33
CA GLN A 100 -6.66 -6.74 15.81
C GLN A 100 -6.93 -5.32 16.35
N ASN A 101 -8.12 -4.80 16.05
CA ASN A 101 -8.56 -3.44 16.35
C ASN A 101 -7.69 -2.33 15.72
N SER A 102 -6.88 -2.65 14.71
CA SER A 102 -6.14 -1.62 13.98
C SER A 102 -7.06 -0.86 13.04
N HIS A 103 -6.79 0.44 12.93
CA HIS A 103 -7.38 1.31 11.92
C HIS A 103 -6.24 2.05 11.23
N THR A 104 -6.08 1.79 9.94
CA THR A 104 -5.07 2.42 9.09
C THR A 104 -5.75 3.27 8.03
N SER A 105 -5.18 4.43 7.73
CA SER A 105 -5.53 5.21 6.55
C SER A 105 -4.47 5.05 5.47
N ALA A 106 -4.90 5.06 4.21
CA ALA A 106 -4.01 5.05 3.06
C ALA A 106 -4.41 6.15 2.07
N ASP A 107 -3.46 7.02 1.75
CA ASP A 107 -3.59 8.05 0.74
C ASP A 107 -2.86 7.58 -0.52
N VAL A 108 -3.61 7.34 -1.60
CA VAL A 108 -3.09 6.74 -2.83
C VAL A 108 -3.32 7.69 -3.99
N THR A 109 -2.25 8.20 -4.58
CA THR A 109 -2.32 9.09 -5.74
C THR A 109 -1.61 8.46 -6.93
N VAL A 110 -2.30 8.35 -8.06
CA VAL A 110 -1.75 7.85 -9.32
C VAL A 110 -2.02 8.82 -10.47
N GLY A 111 -0.97 9.24 -11.16
CA GLY A 111 -1.04 10.12 -12.32
C GLY A 111 -1.57 9.42 -13.56
N LEU A 112 -0.75 8.58 -14.20
CA LEU A 112 -1.09 7.93 -15.47
C LEU A 112 -0.72 6.45 -15.47
N GLY A 113 -1.70 5.58 -15.69
CA GLY A 113 -1.46 4.17 -15.98
C GLY A 113 -2.42 3.24 -15.24
N SER A 114 -1.92 2.09 -14.79
CA SER A 114 -2.76 1.09 -14.12
C SER A 114 -2.40 0.95 -12.65
N LEU A 115 -3.42 0.91 -11.79
CA LEU A 115 -3.30 0.58 -10.38
C LEU A 115 -4.11 -0.70 -10.11
N THR A 116 -3.50 -1.67 -9.46
CA THR A 116 -4.20 -2.84 -8.92
C THR A 116 -4.10 -2.81 -7.41
N LEU A 117 -5.25 -2.78 -6.74
CA LEU A 117 -5.37 -2.92 -5.30
C LEU A 117 -5.68 -4.38 -4.98
N ARG A 118 -4.75 -5.08 -4.33
CA ARG A 118 -5.03 -6.43 -3.80
C ARG A 118 -5.50 -6.28 -2.35
N LEU A 119 -6.78 -6.53 -2.12
CA LEU A 119 -7.45 -6.22 -0.86
C LEU A 119 -7.78 -7.50 -0.09
N PRO A 120 -7.38 -7.61 1.19
CA PRO A 120 -7.69 -8.77 2.01
C PRO A 120 -9.17 -8.81 2.41
N SER A 121 -9.84 -9.95 2.21
CA SER A 121 -11.29 -10.10 2.44
C SER A 121 -11.69 -10.14 3.92
N ASP A 122 -10.74 -10.31 4.84
CA ASP A 122 -10.92 -10.37 6.29
C ASP A 122 -10.75 -8.99 6.98
N VAL A 123 -10.29 -7.97 6.24
CA VAL A 123 -10.20 -6.58 6.70
C VAL A 123 -11.40 -5.78 6.21
N GLY A 124 -11.89 -4.85 7.02
CA GLY A 124 -12.92 -3.92 6.63
C GLY A 124 -12.30 -2.82 5.76
N ILE A 125 -12.69 -2.75 4.49
CA ILE A 125 -12.15 -1.76 3.54
C ILE A 125 -13.18 -0.68 3.27
N SER A 126 -12.76 0.58 3.33
CA SER A 126 -13.53 1.72 2.85
C SER A 126 -12.70 2.50 1.86
N ILE A 127 -13.28 2.88 0.72
CA ILE A 127 -12.60 3.65 -0.33
C ILE A 127 -13.41 4.90 -0.64
N GLU A 128 -12.75 6.06 -0.57
CA GLU A 128 -13.22 7.31 -1.16
C GLU A 128 -12.41 7.59 -2.42
N MET A 129 -13.08 7.63 -3.57
CA MET A 129 -12.44 7.72 -4.88
C MET A 129 -12.67 9.09 -5.51
N THR A 130 -11.58 9.78 -5.83
CA THR A 130 -11.59 10.95 -6.73
C THR A 130 -10.90 10.56 -8.03
N LYS A 131 -11.66 10.60 -9.14
CA LYS A 131 -11.14 10.25 -10.46
C LYS A 131 -11.47 11.30 -11.51
N PHE A 132 -10.58 11.48 -12.48
CA PHE A 132 -10.83 12.35 -13.64
C PHE A 132 -11.16 11.54 -14.90
N LEU A 133 -10.16 10.94 -15.54
CA LEU A 133 -10.29 10.08 -16.72
C LEU A 133 -9.81 8.66 -16.41
N ALA A 134 -10.17 8.16 -15.22
CA ALA A 134 -9.85 6.80 -14.79
C ALA A 134 -11.09 5.90 -14.72
N SER A 135 -10.92 4.63 -15.08
CA SER A 135 -11.90 3.58 -14.85
C SER A 135 -11.75 2.99 -13.43
N PHE A 136 -12.84 2.48 -12.87
CA PHE A 136 -12.84 1.77 -11.59
C PHE A 136 -14.02 0.81 -11.55
N GLU A 137 -13.77 -0.45 -11.24
CA GLU A 137 -14.80 -1.47 -11.04
C GLU A 137 -15.15 -1.59 -9.55
N GLU A 138 -16.40 -1.26 -9.20
CA GLU A 138 -16.88 -1.23 -7.81
C GLU A 138 -17.23 -2.64 -7.25
N GLN A 139 -16.83 -3.72 -7.92
CA GLN A 139 -17.25 -5.07 -7.56
C GLN A 139 -16.75 -5.48 -6.16
N GLY A 140 -17.65 -5.99 -5.34
CA GLY A 140 -17.37 -6.39 -3.95
C GLY A 140 -17.48 -5.26 -2.93
N PHE A 141 -17.91 -4.06 -3.37
CA PHE A 141 -18.26 -2.95 -2.49
C PHE A 141 -19.75 -2.65 -2.48
N GLU A 142 -20.20 -2.13 -1.34
CA GLU A 142 -21.51 -1.51 -1.14
C GLU A 142 -21.33 0.01 -1.05
N LYS A 143 -22.29 0.77 -1.59
CA LYS A 143 -22.24 2.24 -1.50
C LYS A 143 -22.73 2.71 -0.13
N SER A 144 -21.93 3.55 0.52
CA SER A 144 -22.28 4.22 1.77
C SER A 144 -21.92 5.71 1.67
N GLY A 145 -22.89 6.54 1.28
CA GLY A 145 -22.65 7.96 1.01
C GLY A 145 -21.70 8.17 -0.18
N SER A 146 -20.60 8.89 0.04
CA SER A 146 -19.52 9.09 -0.95
C SER A 146 -18.53 7.92 -1.02
N ARG A 147 -18.65 6.94 -0.10
CA ARG A 147 -17.68 5.86 0.06
C ARG A 147 -18.20 4.53 -0.47
N LEU A 148 -17.24 3.71 -0.86
CA LEU A 148 -17.41 2.30 -1.18
C LEU A 148 -16.89 1.49 -0.01
N VAL A 149 -17.75 0.69 0.62
CA VAL A 149 -17.40 -0.09 1.82
C VAL A 149 -17.52 -1.58 1.54
N SER A 150 -16.61 -2.37 2.09
CA SER A 150 -16.67 -3.82 1.99
C SER A 150 -17.84 -4.36 2.82
N THR A 151 -18.46 -5.47 2.39
CA THR A 151 -19.60 -6.08 3.11
C THR A 151 -19.27 -6.52 4.54
N ASN A 152 -17.98 -6.66 4.90
CA ASN A 152 -17.52 -6.98 6.25
C ASN A 152 -17.12 -5.77 7.11
N TYR A 153 -17.18 -4.54 6.58
CA TYR A 153 -16.58 -3.35 7.22
C TYR A 153 -16.92 -3.18 8.71
N ASP A 154 -18.20 -3.29 9.08
CA ASP A 154 -18.65 -3.07 10.46
C ASP A 154 -18.22 -4.17 11.44
N ARG A 155 -18.02 -5.39 10.96
CA ARG A 155 -17.67 -6.57 11.78
C ARG A 155 -16.19 -6.90 11.76
N ALA A 156 -15.43 -6.34 10.82
CA ALA A 156 -14.03 -6.67 10.64
C ALA A 156 -13.20 -6.15 11.84
N PRO A 157 -12.30 -6.97 12.39
CA PRO A 157 -11.48 -6.57 13.54
C PRO A 157 -10.41 -5.54 13.15
N ALA A 158 -10.01 -5.46 11.89
CA ALA A 158 -9.10 -4.45 11.37
C ALA A 158 -9.80 -3.66 10.27
N LYS A 159 -9.47 -2.36 10.17
CA LYS A 159 -10.03 -1.44 9.19
C LYS A 159 -8.94 -0.73 8.39
N LEU A 160 -9.18 -0.61 7.10
CA LEU A 160 -8.36 0.14 6.17
C LEU A 160 -9.24 1.12 5.39
N ASP A 161 -9.01 2.41 5.61
CA ASP A 161 -9.66 3.47 4.85
C ASP A 161 -8.69 3.98 3.79
N ILE A 162 -9.13 4.02 2.52
CA ILE A 162 -8.32 4.41 1.38
C ILE A 162 -8.92 5.66 0.74
N GLU A 163 -8.14 6.73 0.68
CA GLU A 163 -8.44 7.88 -0.18
C GLU A 163 -7.63 7.71 -1.47
N LEU A 164 -8.33 7.54 -2.59
CA LEU A 164 -7.71 7.23 -3.88
C LEU A 164 -7.97 8.34 -4.88
N HIS A 165 -6.88 8.95 -5.35
CA HIS A 165 -6.85 9.95 -6.41
C HIS A 165 -6.23 9.36 -7.68
N ALA A 166 -7.04 9.13 -8.71
CA ALA A 166 -6.57 8.59 -10.00
C ALA A 166 -6.86 9.57 -11.15
N VAL A 167 -5.83 10.04 -11.86
CA VAL A 167 -6.02 11.04 -12.92
C VAL A 167 -6.38 10.39 -14.25
N LEU A 168 -5.57 9.47 -14.77
CA LEU A 168 -5.77 8.81 -16.07
C LEU A 168 -5.39 7.32 -16.03
N GLY A 169 -6.27 6.47 -16.55
CA GLY A 169 -6.02 5.04 -16.74
C GLY A 169 -7.01 4.15 -16.01
N ASP A 170 -6.55 3.07 -15.39
CA ASP A 170 -7.43 2.02 -14.86
C ASP A 170 -7.09 1.67 -13.42
N VAL A 171 -8.10 1.59 -12.56
CA VAL A 171 -7.97 1.09 -11.20
C VAL A 171 -8.75 -0.21 -11.07
N ASN A 172 -8.03 -1.29 -10.77
CA ASN A 172 -8.58 -2.62 -10.56
C ASN A 172 -8.52 -3.01 -9.09
N VAL A 173 -9.48 -3.84 -8.67
CA VAL A 173 -9.53 -4.42 -7.33
C VAL A 173 -9.50 -5.94 -7.45
N GLU A 174 -8.57 -6.55 -6.73
CA GLU A 174 -8.44 -7.99 -6.58
C GLU A 174 -8.68 -8.37 -5.11
N TRP A 175 -9.80 -9.04 -4.84
CA TRP A 175 -10.06 -9.56 -3.50
C TRP A 175 -9.23 -10.81 -3.24
N VAL A 176 -8.49 -10.82 -2.13
CA VAL A 176 -7.64 -11.94 -1.71
C VAL A 176 -8.21 -12.52 -0.43
N SER A 177 -8.55 -13.82 -0.45
CA SER A 177 -9.00 -14.54 0.74
C SER A 177 -7.90 -14.58 1.80
N GLY A 178 -8.25 -14.22 3.04
CA GLY A 178 -7.36 -14.35 4.20
C GLY A 178 -6.90 -15.80 4.42
N GLY A 179 -5.63 -15.98 4.76
CA GLY A 179 -5.02 -17.27 5.09
C GLY A 179 -4.90 -17.51 6.58
#